data_AF-A0A954T3X9-F1
#
_entry.id   AF-A0A954T3X9-F1
#
_cell.length_a   1.000
_cell.length_b   1.000
_cell.length_c   1.000
_cell.angle_alpha   90.00
_cell.angle_beta   90.00
_cell.angle_gamma   90.00
#
_symmetry.space_group_name_H-M   'P 1'
#
loop_
_entity.id
_entity.type
_entity.pdbx_description
1 polymer ?
#
loop_
_entity_poly.entity_id
_entity_poly.type
_entity_poly.pdbx_seq_one_letter_code
_entity_poly.pdbx_strand_id
1 'polypeptide(L)'
;MTIAGEVGIGFSETSEGRDALLAFGANESSGGVLVSSSSNDFTGLVDDLEFTITGTSTTPVTVSVSQSDDKITSQIEALVTQYNKVRDKFQEVTRFDEATQSVGILFGKSIAIRIDQSFGRLFSGSFRGAGEIGSLGQLGIRLNESGKLEFDKAKFDEAYQADPAAVEEFFTAEDTGFSAKARSVADSLAGVGSGALLGRTDTLAQQIEQNAKRITAMNVRLDKQRTRLLNQFYNMETAIAKLQQNLTAVNQLQIIPPLGSSSSS
;
A
#
# COMPACT_ATOMS: atom_id res chain seq x y z
N MET A 1 36.30 41.46 40.93
CA MET A 1 35.44 42.01 42.00
C MET A 1 35.06 40.85 42.89
N THR A 2 35.50 40.89 44.15
CA THR A 2 35.57 39.78 45.09
C THR A 2 34.19 39.43 45.66
N ILE A 3 33.77 38.17 45.56
CA ILE A 3 32.72 37.59 46.41
C ILE A 3 33.42 36.56 47.29
N ALA A 4 33.41 36.81 48.60
CA ALA A 4 33.92 35.90 49.61
C ALA A 4 32.80 34.94 50.04
N GLY A 5 33.02 33.64 49.85
CA GLY A 5 32.17 32.55 50.31
C GLY A 5 32.88 31.22 50.09
N GLU A 6 33.20 30.53 51.19
CA GLU A 6 33.86 29.23 51.23
C GLU A 6 33.06 28.15 50.47
N VAL A 7 33.47 27.85 49.24
CA VAL A 7 33.61 26.48 48.73
C VAL A 7 34.78 26.52 47.75
N GLY A 8 35.89 25.86 48.09
CA GLY A 8 37.04 25.73 47.21
C GLY A 8 36.72 24.85 46.00
N ILE A 9 36.01 25.38 45.00
CA ILE A 9 35.94 24.79 43.67
C ILE A 9 36.99 25.50 42.81
N GLY A 10 38.23 25.03 42.92
CA GLY A 10 39.28 25.43 41.99
C GLY A 10 39.00 24.78 40.64
N PHE A 11 38.53 25.56 39.68
CA PHE A 11 38.49 25.11 38.29
C PHE A 11 39.94 25.16 37.76
N SER A 12 40.56 23.99 37.61
CA SER A 12 41.77 23.87 36.82
C SER A 12 41.35 23.81 35.36
N GLU A 13 41.63 24.86 34.61
CA GLU A 13 41.48 24.84 33.15
C GLU A 13 42.58 23.94 32.57
N THR A 14 42.20 22.74 32.13
CA THR A 14 43.14 21.72 31.67
C THR A 14 43.71 22.04 30.27
N SER A 15 43.10 22.98 29.53
CA SER A 15 43.57 23.47 28.23
C SER A 15 42.85 24.78 27.88
N GLU A 16 43.58 25.80 27.45
CA GLU A 16 42.98 26.97 26.78
C GLU A 16 42.31 26.49 25.48
N GLY A 17 41.08 26.95 25.22
CA GLY A 17 40.44 26.77 23.92
C GLY A 17 41.20 27.58 22.87
N ARG A 18 41.73 26.92 21.84
CA ARG A 18 42.39 27.58 20.70
C ARG A 18 41.53 27.38 19.47
N ASP A 19 41.39 28.45 18.68
CA ASP A 19 40.71 28.38 17.40
C ASP A 19 41.42 27.38 16.47
N ALA A 20 40.62 26.61 15.75
CA ALA A 20 41.12 25.74 14.71
C ALA A 20 41.62 26.60 13.54
N LEU A 21 42.78 26.25 13.00
CA LEU A 21 43.38 26.93 11.85
C LEU A 21 43.52 25.94 10.70
N LEU A 22 42.91 26.25 9.57
CA LEU A 22 43.01 25.47 8.34
C LEU A 22 43.69 26.29 7.26
N ALA A 23 44.74 25.74 6.64
CA ALA A 23 45.33 26.29 5.42
C ALA A 23 44.75 25.54 4.21
N PHE A 24 43.99 26.24 3.37
CA PHE A 24 43.37 25.71 2.16
C PHE A 24 44.07 26.22 0.89
N GLY A 25 44.25 25.36 -0.11
CA GLY A 25 44.84 25.74 -1.41
C GLY A 25 46.36 26.02 -1.39
N ALA A 26 47.05 25.67 -0.31
CA ALA A 26 48.51 25.78 -0.22
C ALA A 26 49.19 24.63 -0.98
N ASN A 27 49.93 24.97 -2.04
CA ASN A 27 50.84 24.05 -2.75
C ASN A 27 52.27 24.62 -2.65
N GLU A 28 53.29 23.84 -2.99
CA GLU A 28 54.71 24.27 -2.87
C GLU A 28 55.05 25.59 -3.61
N SER A 29 54.20 26.04 -4.54
CA SER A 29 54.39 27.25 -5.36
C SER A 29 53.35 28.35 -5.16
N SER A 30 52.29 28.14 -4.34
CA SER A 30 51.19 29.10 -4.17
C SER A 30 50.77 29.21 -2.70
N GLY A 31 50.76 30.46 -2.20
CA GLY A 31 50.29 30.75 -0.84
C GLY A 31 48.82 30.39 -0.69
N GLY A 32 48.51 29.50 0.26
CA GLY A 32 47.13 29.13 0.57
C GLY A 32 46.40 30.21 1.38
N VAL A 33 45.09 30.02 1.52
CA VAL A 33 44.22 30.84 2.36
C VAL A 33 44.17 30.20 3.76
N LEU A 34 44.47 30.98 4.79
CA LEU A 34 44.32 30.56 6.17
C LEU A 34 42.94 30.97 6.67
N VAL A 35 42.18 30.00 7.17
CA VAL A 35 40.86 30.24 7.78
C VAL A 35 40.89 29.78 9.22
N SER A 36 40.36 30.61 10.12
CA SER A 36 40.20 30.32 11.53
C SER A 36 38.74 30.03 11.85
N SER A 37 38.48 29.02 12.68
CA SER A 37 37.14 28.75 13.23
C SER A 37 37.24 28.56 14.74
N SER A 38 36.26 29.10 15.46
CA SER A 38 36.10 28.86 16.90
C SER A 38 35.60 27.45 17.22
N SER A 39 35.15 26.70 16.21
CA SER A 39 34.86 25.27 16.28
C SER A 39 35.84 24.49 15.38
N ASN A 40 35.88 23.16 15.53
CA ASN A 40 36.62 22.30 14.62
C ASN A 40 35.91 22.11 13.27
N ASP A 41 34.76 22.74 13.07
CA ASP A 41 33.94 22.63 11.87
C ASP A 41 34.10 23.89 11.00
N PHE A 42 34.37 23.66 9.73
CA PHE A 42 34.54 24.68 8.72
C PHE A 42 33.51 24.46 7.62
N THR A 43 32.49 25.31 7.62
CA THR A 43 31.43 25.33 6.60
C THR A 43 31.68 26.45 5.60
N GLY A 44 31.40 26.23 4.31
CA GLY A 44 31.42 27.29 3.30
C GLY A 44 32.82 27.69 2.80
N LEU A 45 33.84 26.88 3.06
CA LEU A 45 35.17 27.03 2.45
C LEU A 45 35.16 26.68 0.96
N VAL A 46 34.39 25.66 0.63
CA VAL A 46 34.04 25.23 -0.72
C VAL A 46 32.53 25.03 -0.69
N ASP A 47 31.85 25.45 -1.75
CA ASP A 47 30.40 25.34 -1.85
C ASP A 47 29.97 23.87 -1.65
N ASP A 48 28.90 23.66 -0.90
CA ASP A 48 28.36 22.34 -0.52
C ASP A 48 29.32 21.37 0.21
N LEU A 49 30.47 21.83 0.72
CA LEU A 49 31.39 21.02 1.53
C LEU A 49 31.50 21.53 2.97
N GLU A 50 31.52 20.58 3.90
CA GLU A 50 31.80 20.80 5.32
C GLU A 50 33.05 20.01 5.72
N PHE A 51 33.98 20.68 6.39
CA PHE A 51 35.24 20.08 6.83
C PHE A 51 35.32 20.10 8.35
N THR A 52 35.46 18.93 8.97
CA THR A 52 35.74 18.81 10.40
C THR A 52 37.19 18.42 10.63
N ILE A 53 37.92 19.24 11.38
CA ILE A 53 39.32 18.98 11.75
C ILE A 53 39.34 18.07 12.97
N THR A 54 39.91 16.87 12.82
CA THR A 54 40.06 15.89 13.91
C THR A 54 41.43 15.92 14.58
N GLY A 55 42.41 16.59 13.95
CA GLY A 55 43.76 16.73 14.48
C GLY A 55 44.68 17.52 13.56
N THR A 56 45.86 17.87 14.06
CA THR A 56 46.88 18.61 13.31
C THR A 56 47.63 17.70 12.34
N SER A 57 47.80 18.13 11.10
CA SER A 57 48.65 17.44 10.11
C SER A 57 49.87 18.29 9.78
N THR A 58 51.05 17.65 9.70
CA THR A 58 52.30 18.29 9.23
C THR A 58 52.53 18.10 7.73
N THR A 59 51.72 17.26 7.08
CA THR A 59 51.74 17.01 5.64
C THR A 59 50.44 17.48 4.99
N PRO A 60 50.46 17.98 3.74
CA PRO A 60 49.24 18.34 3.02
C PRO A 60 48.28 17.15 2.93
N VAL A 61 46.99 17.40 3.21
CA VAL A 61 45.91 16.42 3.04
C VAL A 61 45.18 16.72 1.74
N THR A 62 45.23 15.80 0.77
CA THR A 62 44.51 15.93 -0.49
C THR A 62 43.10 15.37 -0.32
N VAL A 63 42.09 16.22 -0.55
CA VAL A 63 40.69 15.82 -0.60
C VAL A 63 40.26 15.75 -2.06
N SER A 64 39.82 14.58 -2.52
CA SER A 64 39.26 14.38 -3.85
C SER A 64 37.75 14.23 -3.77
N VAL A 65 37.03 15.03 -4.54
CA VAL A 65 35.57 14.88 -4.71
C VAL A 65 35.34 14.11 -6.00
N SER A 66 34.59 13.00 -5.90
CA SER A 66 34.15 12.20 -7.03
C SER A 66 32.65 11.97 -6.96
N GLN A 67 32.01 11.89 -8.12
CA GLN A 67 30.61 11.51 -8.21
C GLN A 67 30.47 10.01 -7.87
N SER A 68 29.48 9.66 -7.03
CA SER A 68 29.14 8.28 -6.65
C SER A 68 27.69 8.00 -6.99
N ASP A 69 27.43 6.79 -7.51
CA ASP A 69 26.11 6.23 -7.81
C ASP A 69 25.57 5.33 -6.70
N ASP A 70 26.36 5.04 -5.65
CA ASP A 70 26.03 4.02 -4.63
C ASP A 70 24.65 4.23 -3.99
N LYS A 71 24.29 5.49 -3.72
CA LYS A 71 22.98 5.84 -3.15
C LYS A 71 21.85 5.57 -4.15
N ILE A 72 22.04 5.90 -5.42
CA ILE A 72 21.02 5.72 -6.47
C ILE A 72 20.84 4.23 -6.74
N THR A 73 21.95 3.49 -6.88
CA THR A 73 21.95 2.03 -7.03
C THR A 73 21.21 1.36 -5.89
N SER A 74 21.50 1.75 -4.64
CA SER A 74 20.80 1.22 -3.45
C SER A 74 19.29 1.52 -3.47
N GLN A 75 18.89 2.70 -3.94
CA GLN A 75 17.47 3.06 -4.08
C GLN A 75 16.76 2.25 -5.17
N ILE A 76 17.43 1.98 -6.28
CA ILE A 76 16.91 1.12 -7.36
C ILE A 76 16.75 -0.32 -6.88
N GLU A 77 17.75 -0.86 -6.17
CA GLU A 77 17.66 -2.21 -5.56
C GLU A 77 16.50 -2.30 -4.57
N ALA A 78 16.29 -1.25 -3.76
CA ALA A 78 15.17 -1.16 -2.85
C ALA A 78 13.83 -1.14 -3.61
N LEU A 79 13.70 -0.34 -4.67
CA LEU A 79 12.51 -0.29 -5.53
C LEU A 79 12.19 -1.67 -6.11
N VAL A 80 13.19 -2.34 -6.70
CA VAL A 80 13.06 -3.67 -7.31
C VAL A 80 12.59 -4.67 -6.26
N THR A 81 13.21 -4.66 -5.08
CA THR A 81 12.85 -5.52 -3.96
C THR A 81 11.41 -5.30 -3.50
N GLN A 82 11.00 -4.04 -3.29
CA GLN A 82 9.66 -3.73 -2.81
C GLN A 82 8.59 -4.05 -3.85
N TYR A 83 8.84 -3.74 -5.13
CA TYR A 83 7.93 -4.13 -6.20
C TYR A 83 7.80 -5.65 -6.30
N ASN A 84 8.90 -6.41 -6.20
CA ASN A 84 8.85 -7.86 -6.26
C ASN A 84 8.03 -8.47 -5.10
N LYS A 85 8.09 -7.89 -3.90
CA LYS A 85 7.18 -8.27 -2.79
C LYS A 85 5.72 -8.01 -3.11
N VAL A 86 5.41 -6.85 -3.70
CA VAL A 86 4.05 -6.54 -4.16
C VAL A 86 3.61 -7.53 -5.24
N ARG A 87 4.49 -7.87 -6.18
CA ARG A 87 4.23 -8.83 -7.24
C ARG A 87 3.95 -10.24 -6.71
N ASP A 88 4.72 -10.69 -5.73
CA ASP A 88 4.52 -11.98 -5.05
C ASP A 88 3.14 -12.02 -4.38
N LYS A 89 2.80 -10.97 -3.61
CA LYS A 89 1.49 -10.90 -2.97
C LYS A 89 0.36 -10.84 -3.99
N PHE A 90 0.56 -10.12 -5.09
CA PHE A 90 -0.39 -10.01 -6.17
C PHE A 90 -0.65 -11.38 -6.82
N GLN A 91 0.40 -12.13 -7.16
CA GLN A 91 0.27 -13.49 -7.69
C GLN A 91 -0.49 -14.40 -6.73
N GLU A 92 -0.21 -14.32 -5.42
CA GLU A 92 -0.91 -15.11 -4.41
C GLU A 92 -2.43 -14.86 -4.43
N VAL A 93 -2.84 -13.59 -4.50
CA VAL A 93 -4.27 -13.19 -4.46
C VAL A 93 -4.97 -13.29 -5.81
N THR A 94 -4.23 -13.41 -6.92
CA THR A 94 -4.78 -13.59 -8.27
C THR A 94 -4.49 -14.97 -8.86
N ARG A 95 -4.00 -15.93 -8.07
CA ARG A 95 -3.66 -17.26 -8.59
C ARG A 95 -4.89 -18.01 -9.09
N PHE A 96 -4.64 -18.95 -9.99
CA PHE A 96 -5.55 -20.03 -10.35
C PHE A 96 -4.77 -21.34 -10.30
N ASP A 97 -5.31 -22.31 -9.58
CA ASP A 97 -4.77 -23.66 -9.48
C ASP A 97 -5.71 -24.60 -10.23
N GLU A 98 -5.25 -25.13 -11.36
CA GLU A 98 -6.05 -25.97 -12.25
C GLU A 98 -6.41 -27.32 -11.60
N ALA A 99 -5.50 -27.91 -10.83
CA ALA A 99 -5.68 -29.23 -10.23
C ALA A 99 -6.74 -29.21 -9.13
N THR A 100 -6.74 -28.17 -8.31
CA THR A 100 -7.70 -27.99 -7.21
C THR A 100 -8.91 -27.14 -7.60
N GLN A 101 -8.90 -26.56 -8.80
CA GLN A 101 -9.86 -25.54 -9.25
C GLN A 101 -10.01 -24.38 -8.25
N SER A 102 -8.94 -24.08 -7.49
CA SER A 102 -8.95 -23.04 -6.47
C SER A 102 -8.41 -21.72 -7.02
N VAL A 103 -8.96 -20.62 -6.52
CA VAL A 103 -8.65 -19.27 -6.98
C VAL A 103 -8.23 -18.38 -5.82
N GLY A 104 -7.33 -17.44 -6.10
CA GLY A 104 -7.07 -16.31 -5.22
C GLY A 104 -8.29 -15.40 -5.12
N ILE A 105 -8.41 -14.67 -4.01
CA ILE A 105 -9.57 -13.81 -3.71
C ILE A 105 -9.84 -12.72 -4.76
N LEU A 106 -8.78 -12.29 -5.47
CA LEU A 106 -8.83 -11.29 -6.53
C LEU A 106 -8.76 -11.88 -7.95
N PHE A 107 -8.85 -13.21 -8.10
CA PHE A 107 -8.89 -13.84 -9.42
C PHE A 107 -10.05 -13.29 -10.27
N GLY A 108 -9.75 -12.92 -11.50
CA GLY A 108 -10.72 -12.36 -12.46
C GLY A 108 -11.32 -11.00 -12.07
N LYS A 109 -10.84 -10.34 -11.00
CA LYS A 109 -11.36 -9.03 -10.60
C LYS A 109 -10.76 -7.94 -11.48
N SER A 110 -11.61 -7.04 -11.96
CA SER A 110 -11.21 -5.91 -12.80
C SER A 110 -10.17 -4.99 -12.14
N ILE A 111 -10.24 -4.83 -10.81
CA ILE A 111 -9.27 -4.04 -10.05
C ILE A 111 -7.88 -4.66 -10.10
N ALA A 112 -7.77 -5.99 -10.05
CA ALA A 112 -6.49 -6.68 -10.14
C ALA A 112 -5.88 -6.51 -11.54
N ILE A 113 -6.68 -6.69 -12.60
CA ILE A 113 -6.26 -6.45 -13.98
C ILE A 113 -5.77 -5.00 -14.17
N ARG A 114 -6.46 -4.02 -13.59
CA ARG A 114 -6.06 -2.61 -13.65
C ARG A 114 -4.71 -2.37 -12.97
N ILE A 115 -4.47 -2.97 -11.80
CA ILE A 115 -3.20 -2.85 -11.08
C ILE A 115 -2.06 -3.42 -11.92
N ASP A 116 -2.24 -4.64 -12.44
CA ASP A 116 -1.27 -5.34 -13.28
C ASP A 116 -0.89 -4.51 -14.51
N GLN A 117 -1.88 -3.99 -15.23
CA GLN A 117 -1.66 -3.13 -16.40
C GLN A 117 -0.99 -1.79 -16.05
N SER A 118 -1.27 -1.23 -14.88
CA SER A 118 -0.71 0.08 -14.48
C SER A 118 0.77 -0.05 -14.16
N PHE A 119 1.16 -1.08 -13.40
CA PHE A 119 2.57 -1.38 -13.17
C PHE A 119 3.28 -1.85 -14.44
N GLY A 120 2.64 -2.71 -15.23
CA GLY A 120 3.18 -3.16 -16.51
C GLY A 120 3.54 -1.97 -17.41
N ARG A 121 2.61 -1.02 -17.61
CA ARG A 121 2.87 0.21 -18.37
C ARG A 121 3.93 1.11 -17.76
N LEU A 122 4.01 1.19 -16.42
CA LEU A 122 5.03 2.01 -15.75
C LEU A 122 6.43 1.45 -16.03
N PHE A 123 6.61 0.13 -15.90
CA PHE A 123 7.94 -0.48 -15.98
C PHE A 123 8.39 -0.84 -17.40
N SER A 124 7.46 -1.12 -18.33
CA SER A 124 7.78 -1.36 -19.75
C SER A 124 7.56 -0.15 -20.65
N GLY A 125 7.06 0.96 -20.10
CA GLY A 125 6.70 2.16 -20.84
C GLY A 125 7.91 2.96 -21.32
N SER A 126 7.64 3.83 -22.30
CA SER A 126 8.59 4.84 -22.76
C SER A 126 8.30 6.20 -22.10
N PHE A 127 9.37 6.87 -21.67
CA PHE A 127 9.35 8.15 -20.99
C PHE A 127 9.85 9.22 -21.96
N ARG A 128 8.92 9.80 -22.71
CA ARG A 128 9.22 10.94 -23.60
C ARG A 128 9.29 12.23 -22.78
N GLY A 129 10.25 13.08 -23.09
CA GLY A 129 10.45 14.37 -22.43
C GLY A 129 11.16 14.27 -21.07
N ALA A 130 11.98 13.23 -20.87
CA ALA A 130 12.80 13.02 -19.68
C ALA A 130 14.27 12.77 -20.08
N GLY A 131 14.77 13.52 -21.06
CA GLY A 131 16.12 13.36 -21.64
C GLY A 131 16.24 12.30 -22.75
N GLU A 132 17.49 11.92 -23.04
CA GLU A 132 17.86 10.91 -24.06
C GLU A 132 17.50 9.48 -23.64
N ILE A 133 17.48 9.23 -22.33
CA ILE A 133 17.08 7.95 -21.75
C ILE A 133 15.56 7.91 -21.76
N GLY A 134 15.00 7.00 -22.56
CA GLY A 134 13.56 6.89 -22.79
C GLY A 134 12.91 5.70 -22.11
N SER A 135 13.65 4.85 -21.39
CA SER A 135 13.08 3.67 -20.70
C SER A 135 13.98 3.12 -19.60
N LEU A 136 13.36 2.44 -18.63
CA LEU A 136 14.07 1.68 -17.60
C LEU A 136 14.95 0.56 -18.16
N GLY A 137 14.58 -0.01 -19.31
CA GLY A 137 15.35 -1.06 -19.96
C GLY A 137 16.74 -0.61 -20.42
N GLN A 138 16.88 0.67 -20.79
CA GLN A 138 18.18 1.29 -21.11
C GLN A 138 19.07 1.42 -19.86
N LEU A 139 18.46 1.52 -18.68
CA LEU A 139 19.12 1.58 -17.37
C LEU A 139 19.30 0.20 -16.72
N GLY A 140 19.10 -0.89 -17.47
CA GLY A 140 19.28 -2.25 -16.95
C GLY A 140 18.13 -2.78 -16.08
N ILE A 141 17.02 -2.05 -15.94
CA ILE A 141 15.84 -2.47 -15.18
C ILE A 141 14.78 -3.03 -16.14
N ARG A 142 14.38 -4.29 -15.96
CA ARG A 142 13.45 -4.97 -16.87
C ARG A 142 12.41 -5.81 -16.13
N LEU A 143 11.24 -5.97 -16.75
CA LEU A 143 10.26 -6.98 -16.33
C LEU A 143 10.61 -8.34 -16.93
N ASN A 144 10.58 -9.39 -16.11
CA ASN A 144 10.67 -10.77 -16.59
C ASN A 144 9.29 -11.37 -16.92
N GLU A 145 9.27 -12.63 -17.37
CA GLU A 145 8.04 -13.33 -17.77
C GLU A 145 7.01 -13.45 -16.64
N SER A 146 7.47 -13.48 -15.38
CA SER A 146 6.60 -13.49 -14.21
C SER A 146 6.06 -12.10 -13.85
N GLY A 147 6.50 -11.05 -14.54
CA GLY A 147 6.21 -9.65 -14.24
C GLY A 147 6.95 -9.12 -13.01
N LYS A 148 8.04 -9.79 -12.59
CA LYS A 148 8.97 -9.28 -11.58
C LYS A 148 10.02 -8.39 -12.22
N LEU A 149 10.57 -7.46 -11.44
CA LEU A 149 11.69 -6.65 -11.87
C LEU A 149 13.01 -7.38 -11.66
N GLU A 150 13.89 -7.24 -12.65
CA GLU A 150 15.28 -7.63 -12.63
C GLU A 150 16.13 -6.38 -12.82
N PHE A 151 17.24 -6.30 -12.08
CA PHE A 151 18.18 -5.19 -12.12
C PHE A 151 19.55 -5.67 -12.55
N ASP A 152 20.02 -5.15 -13.67
CA ASP A 152 21.35 -5.37 -14.20
C ASP A 152 22.25 -4.20 -13.79
N LYS A 153 22.91 -4.34 -12.63
CA LYS A 153 23.75 -3.30 -12.05
C LYS A 153 24.87 -2.87 -13.00
N ALA A 154 25.51 -3.80 -13.70
CA ALA A 154 26.60 -3.47 -14.62
C ALA A 154 26.13 -2.54 -15.76
N LYS A 155 24.94 -2.77 -16.31
CA LYS A 155 24.33 -1.87 -17.31
C LYS A 155 23.97 -0.51 -16.74
N PHE A 156 23.50 -0.48 -15.50
CA PHE A 156 23.19 0.77 -14.83
C PHE A 156 24.45 1.61 -14.60
N ASP A 157 25.50 0.99 -14.06
CA ASP A 157 26.79 1.62 -13.81
C ASP A 157 27.39 2.16 -15.13
N GLU A 158 27.29 1.40 -16.23
CA GLU A 158 27.72 1.85 -17.58
C GLU A 158 26.92 3.08 -18.06
N ALA A 159 25.59 3.04 -17.95
CA ALA A 159 24.73 4.14 -18.36
C ALA A 159 24.97 5.41 -17.50
N TYR A 160 25.17 5.24 -16.19
CA TYR A 160 25.45 6.34 -15.28
C TYR A 160 26.82 6.95 -15.53
N GLN A 161 27.86 6.15 -15.79
CA GLN A 161 29.18 6.67 -16.14
C GLN A 161 29.21 7.40 -17.48
N ALA A 162 28.35 6.99 -18.44
CA ALA A 162 28.25 7.63 -19.74
C ALA A 162 27.62 9.02 -19.65
N ASP A 163 26.49 9.15 -18.93
CA ASP A 163 25.82 10.44 -18.73
C ASP A 163 25.02 10.46 -17.41
N PRO A 164 25.64 10.91 -16.31
CA PRO A 164 24.95 11.01 -15.01
C PRO A 164 23.76 11.98 -15.04
N ALA A 165 23.85 13.05 -15.84
CA ALA A 165 22.81 14.07 -15.91
C ALA A 165 21.56 13.56 -16.62
N ALA A 166 21.71 12.77 -17.69
CA ALA A 166 20.60 12.12 -18.35
C ALA A 166 19.91 11.06 -17.46
N VAL A 167 20.67 10.34 -16.63
CA VAL A 167 20.09 9.42 -15.64
C VAL A 167 19.30 10.19 -14.58
N GLU A 168 19.86 11.29 -14.06
CA GLU A 168 19.18 12.15 -13.09
C GLU A 168 17.88 12.73 -13.67
N GLU A 169 17.93 13.30 -14.88
CA GLU A 169 16.78 13.86 -15.58
C GLU A 169 15.69 12.79 -15.79
N PHE A 170 16.06 11.58 -16.21
CA PHE A 170 15.11 10.49 -16.39
C PHE A 170 14.29 10.19 -15.13
N PHE A 171 14.93 10.22 -13.95
CA PHE A 171 14.26 9.92 -12.69
C PHE A 171 13.53 11.14 -12.11
N THR A 172 14.07 12.35 -12.28
CA THR A 172 13.64 13.54 -11.54
C THR A 172 12.85 14.55 -12.37
N ALA A 173 12.81 14.42 -13.70
CA ALA A 173 12.07 15.33 -14.57
C ALA A 173 10.63 15.53 -14.09
N GLU A 174 10.24 16.81 -14.01
CA GLU A 174 8.93 17.23 -13.54
C GLU A 174 7.83 16.66 -14.46
N ASP A 175 6.83 16.01 -13.86
CA ASP A 175 5.70 15.32 -14.50
C ASP A 175 6.02 14.14 -15.46
N THR A 176 7.13 14.19 -16.18
CA THR A 176 7.49 13.23 -17.23
C THR A 176 8.45 12.15 -16.77
N GLY A 177 9.23 12.43 -15.71
CA GLY A 177 10.22 11.54 -15.13
C GLY A 177 9.61 10.30 -14.49
N PHE A 178 10.47 9.29 -14.28
CA PHE A 178 10.04 8.02 -13.69
C PHE A 178 9.38 8.20 -12.33
N SER A 179 9.97 9.02 -11.45
CA SER A 179 9.45 9.20 -10.09
C SER A 179 8.07 9.84 -10.07
N ALA A 180 7.83 10.85 -10.93
CA ALA A 180 6.54 11.50 -11.06
C ALA A 180 5.46 10.52 -11.56
N LYS A 181 5.75 9.74 -12.60
CA LYS A 181 4.81 8.74 -13.11
C LYS A 181 4.57 7.59 -12.15
N ALA A 182 5.61 7.11 -11.46
CA ALA A 182 5.49 6.08 -10.44
C ALA A 182 4.59 6.54 -9.30
N ARG A 183 4.76 7.80 -8.86
CA ARG A 183 3.89 8.43 -7.86
C ARG A 183 2.45 8.53 -8.35
N SER A 184 2.21 9.01 -9.57
CA SER A 184 0.86 9.09 -10.14
C SER A 184 0.18 7.72 -10.23
N VAL A 185 0.91 6.66 -10.61
CA VAL A 185 0.39 5.28 -10.57
C VAL A 185 0.04 4.87 -9.14
N ALA A 186 0.93 5.07 -8.18
CA ALA A 186 0.68 4.74 -6.78
C ALA A 186 -0.56 5.49 -6.24
N ASP A 187 -0.67 6.79 -6.50
CA ASP A 187 -1.80 7.62 -6.07
C ASP A 187 -3.11 7.20 -6.76
N SER A 188 -3.07 6.85 -8.05
CA SER A 188 -4.28 6.38 -8.77
C SER A 188 -4.81 5.05 -8.21
N LEU A 189 -3.94 4.20 -7.69
CA LEU A 189 -4.30 2.88 -7.16
C LEU A 189 -4.67 2.94 -5.68
N ALA A 190 -3.85 3.63 -4.88
CA ALA A 190 -3.88 3.60 -3.41
C ALA A 190 -3.89 4.99 -2.75
N GLY A 191 -4.03 6.07 -3.53
CA GLY A 191 -4.06 7.43 -3.02
C GLY A 191 -5.22 7.69 -2.06
N VAL A 192 -4.95 8.54 -1.07
CA VAL A 192 -5.93 8.90 -0.03
C VAL A 192 -7.06 9.71 -0.66
N GLY A 193 -8.29 9.20 -0.56
CA GLY A 193 -9.52 9.90 -1.00
C GLY A 193 -10.01 9.57 -2.41
N SER A 194 -9.15 9.12 -3.32
CA SER A 194 -9.56 8.81 -4.71
C SER A 194 -8.91 7.58 -5.33
N GLY A 195 -8.13 6.80 -4.57
CA GLY A 195 -7.51 5.58 -5.07
C GLY A 195 -8.53 4.53 -5.52
N ALA A 196 -8.24 3.83 -6.62
CA ALA A 196 -9.11 2.79 -7.17
C ALA A 196 -9.43 1.67 -6.16
N LEU A 197 -8.49 1.35 -5.26
CA LEU A 197 -8.67 0.37 -4.19
C LEU A 197 -9.67 0.84 -3.12
N LEU A 198 -9.66 2.13 -2.78
CA LEU A 198 -10.64 2.72 -1.85
C LEU A 198 -12.04 2.69 -2.46
N GLY A 199 -12.19 3.17 -3.70
CA GLY A 199 -13.49 3.14 -4.38
C GLY A 199 -14.04 1.72 -4.53
N ARG A 200 -13.17 0.72 -4.72
CA ARG A 200 -13.58 -0.69 -4.71
C ARG A 200 -14.05 -1.16 -3.34
N THR A 201 -13.36 -0.76 -2.28
CA THR A 201 -13.74 -1.06 -0.89
C THR A 201 -15.10 -0.46 -0.56
N ASP A 202 -15.33 0.81 -0.91
CA ASP A 202 -16.59 1.51 -0.66
C ASP A 202 -17.76 0.84 -1.41
N THR A 203 -17.53 0.48 -2.67
CA THR A 203 -18.54 -0.23 -3.47
C THR A 203 -18.92 -1.57 -2.82
N LEU A 204 -17.93 -2.31 -2.31
CA LEU A 204 -18.19 -3.58 -1.62
C LEU A 204 -18.94 -3.36 -0.30
N ALA A 205 -18.59 -2.33 0.47
CA ALA A 205 -19.30 -1.97 1.70
C ALA A 205 -20.78 -1.63 1.43
N GLN A 206 -21.06 -0.85 0.39
CA GLN A 206 -22.43 -0.53 -0.03
C GLN A 206 -23.21 -1.77 -0.48
N GLN A 207 -22.57 -2.69 -1.21
CA GLN A 207 -23.19 -3.96 -1.60
C GLN A 207 -23.54 -4.82 -0.38
N ILE A 208 -22.64 -4.89 0.61
CA ILE A 208 -22.89 -5.60 1.87
C ILE A 208 -24.10 -5.00 2.58
N GLU A 209 -24.17 -3.67 2.70
CA GLU A 209 -25.28 -2.99 3.36
C GLU A 209 -26.61 -3.24 2.64
N GLN A 210 -26.64 -3.16 1.31
CA GLN A 210 -27.83 -3.44 0.51
C GLN A 210 -28.29 -4.89 0.64
N ASN A 211 -27.35 -5.84 0.66
CA ASN A 211 -27.66 -7.25 0.87
C ASN A 211 -28.21 -7.50 2.29
N ALA A 212 -27.66 -6.86 3.31
CA ALA A 212 -28.19 -6.93 4.68
C ALA A 212 -29.64 -6.44 4.74
N LYS A 213 -29.95 -5.30 4.12
CA LYS A 213 -31.33 -4.77 4.02
C LYS A 213 -32.28 -5.75 3.32
N ARG A 214 -31.83 -6.41 2.24
CA ARG A 214 -32.61 -7.43 1.52
C ARG A 214 -32.89 -8.65 2.40
N ILE A 215 -31.89 -9.13 3.14
CA ILE A 215 -32.02 -10.24 4.08
C ILE A 215 -33.07 -9.90 5.15
N THR A 216 -32.99 -8.73 5.77
CA THR A 216 -33.98 -8.29 6.77
C THR A 216 -35.40 -8.25 6.19
N ALA A 217 -35.58 -7.70 4.98
CA ALA A 217 -36.89 -7.65 4.33
C ALA A 217 -37.44 -9.05 4.00
N MET A 218 -36.57 -10.00 3.61
CA MET A 218 -36.96 -11.39 3.38
C MET A 218 -37.40 -12.07 4.68
N ASN A 219 -36.69 -11.88 5.78
CA ASN A 219 -37.07 -12.44 7.08
C ASN A 219 -38.46 -11.96 7.51
N VAL A 220 -38.75 -10.65 7.37
CA VAL A 220 -40.08 -10.10 7.66
C VAL A 220 -41.19 -10.74 6.80
N ARG A 221 -40.90 -11.07 5.54
CA ARG A 221 -41.86 -11.75 4.66
C ARG A 221 -42.08 -13.21 5.08
N LEU A 222 -41.01 -13.93 5.44
CA LEU A 222 -41.09 -15.30 5.93
C LEU A 222 -41.92 -15.38 7.22
N ASP A 223 -41.75 -14.43 8.14
CA ASP A 223 -42.53 -14.36 9.38
C ASP A 223 -44.03 -14.16 9.09
N LYS A 224 -44.39 -13.23 8.20
CA LYS A 224 -45.78 -13.03 7.78
C LYS A 224 -46.38 -14.28 7.14
N GLN A 225 -45.61 -14.97 6.30
CA GLN A 225 -46.05 -16.22 5.67
C GLN A 225 -46.27 -17.32 6.72
N ARG A 226 -45.37 -17.45 7.69
CA ARG A 226 -45.52 -18.37 8.82
C ARG A 226 -46.80 -18.07 9.61
N THR A 227 -47.04 -16.81 9.99
CA THR A 227 -48.27 -16.42 10.70
C THR A 227 -49.52 -16.75 9.88
N ARG A 228 -49.52 -16.48 8.57
CA ARG A 228 -50.65 -16.82 7.69
C ARG A 228 -50.93 -18.32 7.65
N LEU A 229 -49.89 -19.14 7.51
CA LEU A 229 -50.02 -20.60 7.48
C LEU A 229 -50.53 -21.14 8.82
N LEU A 230 -50.03 -20.62 9.95
CA LEU A 230 -50.55 -20.97 11.28
C LEU A 230 -52.04 -20.64 11.42
N ASN A 231 -52.46 -19.45 10.99
CA ASN A 231 -53.87 -19.07 11.02
C ASN A 231 -54.74 -19.97 10.13
N GLN A 232 -54.26 -20.34 8.93
CA GLN A 232 -54.96 -21.30 8.07
C GLN A 232 -55.08 -22.67 8.73
N PHE A 233 -54.02 -23.14 9.39
CA PHE A 233 -54.02 -24.40 10.13
C PHE A 233 -55.05 -24.40 11.27
N TYR A 234 -55.07 -23.38 12.12
CA TYR A 234 -56.06 -23.27 13.21
C TYR A 234 -57.51 -23.21 12.71
N ASN A 235 -57.73 -22.50 11.59
CA ASN A 235 -59.06 -22.44 10.97
C ASN A 235 -59.48 -23.81 10.41
N MET A 236 -58.55 -24.57 9.81
CA MET A 236 -58.81 -25.94 9.35
C MET A 236 -59.12 -26.88 10.51
N GLU A 237 -58.38 -26.81 11.62
CA GLU A 237 -58.68 -27.61 12.83
C GLU A 237 -60.08 -27.31 13.37
N THR A 238 -60.45 -26.02 13.44
CA THR A 238 -61.79 -25.61 13.88
C THR A 238 -62.89 -26.12 12.95
N ALA A 239 -62.65 -26.10 11.64
CA ALA A 239 -63.60 -26.63 10.66
C ALA A 239 -63.76 -28.15 10.79
N ILE A 240 -62.66 -28.89 10.98
CA ILE A 240 -62.68 -30.34 11.23
C ILE A 240 -63.44 -30.66 12.52
N ALA A 241 -63.21 -29.92 13.60
CA ALA A 241 -63.93 -30.11 14.86
C ALA A 241 -65.45 -29.93 14.68
N LYS A 242 -65.88 -28.90 13.95
CA LYS A 242 -67.30 -28.69 13.61
C LYS A 242 -67.87 -29.82 12.74
N LEU A 243 -67.11 -30.30 11.75
CA LEU A 243 -67.53 -31.43 10.92
C LEU A 243 -67.70 -32.71 11.74
N GLN A 244 -66.78 -33.00 12.66
CA GLN A 244 -66.91 -34.13 13.59
C GLN A 244 -68.14 -33.98 14.48
N GLN A 245 -68.41 -32.79 15.02
CA GLN A 245 -69.59 -32.51 15.83
C GLN A 245 -70.89 -32.72 15.04
N ASN A 246 -70.93 -32.25 13.79
CA ASN A 246 -72.06 -32.47 12.89
C ASN A 246 -72.25 -33.96 12.55
N LEU A 247 -71.17 -34.72 12.32
CA LEU A 247 -71.25 -36.16 12.10
C LEU A 247 -71.81 -36.90 13.32
N THR A 248 -71.44 -36.50 14.54
CA THR A 248 -72.03 -37.03 15.78
C THR A 248 -73.53 -36.73 15.86
N ALA A 249 -73.95 -35.50 15.57
CA ALA A 249 -75.36 -35.12 15.58
C ALA A 249 -76.18 -35.89 14.53
N VAL A 250 -75.64 -36.10 13.33
CA VAL A 250 -76.28 -36.90 12.27
C VAL A 250 -76.37 -38.37 12.67
N ASN A 251 -75.32 -38.95 13.28
CA ASN A 251 -75.37 -40.34 13.76
C ASN A 251 -76.37 -40.53 14.93
N GLN A 252 -76.70 -39.47 15.66
CA GLN A 252 -77.74 -39.48 16.70
C GLN A 252 -79.16 -39.35 16.14
N LEU A 253 -79.32 -38.98 14.86
CA LEU A 253 -80.59 -39.11 14.15
C LEU A 253 -80.83 -40.60 13.87
N GLN A 254 -81.33 -41.33 14.87
CA GLN A 254 -81.85 -42.67 14.67
C GLN A 254 -83.02 -42.60 13.69
N ILE A 255 -82.99 -43.45 12.66
CA ILE A 255 -84.16 -43.70 11.80
C ILE A 255 -85.25 -44.25 12.72
N ILE A 256 -86.29 -43.47 12.97
CA ILE A 256 -87.51 -43.95 13.63
C ILE A 256 -88.09 -45.02 12.69
N PRO A 257 -88.15 -46.31 13.09
CA PRO A 257 -88.81 -47.31 12.25
C PRO A 257 -90.28 -46.91 12.10
N PRO A 258 -90.90 -47.12 10.92
CA PRO A 258 -92.30 -46.77 10.73
C PRO A 258 -93.12 -47.47 11.83
N LEU A 259 -93.92 -46.69 12.55
CA LEU A 259 -94.84 -47.17 13.59
C LEU A 259 -95.72 -48.27 12.97
N GLY A 260 -95.39 -49.52 13.28
CA GLY A 260 -96.24 -50.66 12.96
C GLY A 260 -97.61 -50.42 13.59
N SER A 261 -98.66 -50.50 12.78
CA SER A 261 -100.04 -50.47 13.21
C SER A 261 -100.29 -51.58 14.22
N SER A 262 -100.36 -51.24 15.50
CA SER A 262 -100.99 -52.09 16.51
C SER A 262 -102.50 -51.93 16.39
N SER A 263 -103.16 -52.84 15.67
CA SER A 263 -104.57 -53.17 15.90
C SER A 263 -104.64 -54.52 16.59
N SER A 264 -104.97 -54.50 17.88
CA SER A 264 -105.40 -55.66 18.65
C SER A 264 -106.82 -56.04 18.25
N SER A 265 -106.97 -57.27 17.73
CA SER A 265 -108.07 -58.25 17.90
C SER A 265 -108.03 -59.27 16.77
#